data_AF-A0A351CJK9-F1
#
_entry.id   AF-A0A351CJK9-F1
#
_cell.length_a   1.000
_cell.length_b   1.000
_cell.length_c   1.000
_cell.angle_alpha   90.00
_cell.angle_beta   90.00
_cell.angle_gamma   90.00
#
_symmetry.space_group_name_H-M   'P 1'
#
loop_
_entity.id
_entity.type
_entity.pdbx_description
1 polymer ?
#
loop_
_entity_poly.entity_id
_entity_poly.type
_entity_poly.pdbx_seq_one_letter_code
_entity_poly.pdbx_strand_id
1 'polypeptide(L)' 'PERERLMGRSGNTHEYVGLNSDWTYQIIKQVGNYAESFERNIGLNTPIGIARGVNALWTQGGILYSPPFR' A
#
# COMPACT_ATOMS: atom_id res chain seq x y z
N PRO A 1 6.94 -13.91 -7.92
CA PRO A 1 6.45 -13.29 -9.18
C PRO A 1 5.67 -11.99 -8.96
N GLU A 2 4.60 -12.00 -8.16
CA GLU A 2 3.71 -10.84 -8.00
C GLU A 2 4.39 -9.63 -7.33
N ARG A 3 5.22 -9.88 -6.30
CA ARG A 3 6.04 -8.81 -5.67
C ARG A 3 7.01 -8.15 -6.66
N GLU A 4 7.71 -8.94 -7.46
CA GLU A 4 8.64 -8.40 -8.46
C GLU A 4 7.92 -7.60 -9.54
N ARG A 5 6.69 -8.00 -9.90
CA ARG A 5 5.84 -7.27 -10.85
C ARG A 5 5.34 -5.95 -10.29
N LEU A 6 4.85 -5.96 -9.05
CA LEU A 6 4.52 -4.74 -8.33
C LEU A 6 5.73 -3.80 -8.26
N MET A 7 6.90 -4.33 -7.90
CA MET A 7 8.17 -3.57 -7.82
C MET A 7 8.74 -3.12 -9.17
N GLY A 8 8.04 -3.39 -10.29
CA GLY A 8 8.52 -3.06 -11.64
C GLY A 8 9.81 -3.78 -12.06
N ARG A 9 10.19 -4.83 -11.34
CA ARG A 9 11.35 -5.71 -11.64
C ARG A 9 10.99 -6.85 -12.59
N SER A 10 9.71 -7.07 -12.86
CA SER A 10 9.25 -8.03 -13.86
C SER A 10 7.99 -7.54 -14.56
N GLY A 11 7.93 -7.61 -15.90
CA GLY A 11 6.79 -7.12 -16.68
C GLY A 11 6.74 -5.59 -16.81
N ASN A 12 5.72 -5.10 -17.51
CA ASN A 12 5.64 -3.71 -17.98
C ASN A 12 4.52 -2.89 -17.30
N THR A 13 4.12 -3.26 -16.07
CA THR A 13 3.01 -2.61 -15.35
C THR A 13 3.16 -1.09 -15.24
N HIS A 14 4.38 -0.61 -15.04
CA HIS A 14 4.71 0.80 -14.93
C HIS A 14 4.38 1.61 -16.21
N GLU A 15 4.49 0.99 -17.39
CA GLU A 15 4.16 1.62 -18.67
C GLU A 15 2.67 1.93 -18.78
N TYR A 16 1.79 1.01 -18.32
CA TYR A 16 0.33 1.21 -18.35
C TYR A 16 -0.15 2.33 -17.44
N VAL A 17 0.59 2.63 -16.38
CA VAL A 17 0.29 3.73 -15.45
C VAL A 17 1.09 4.99 -15.73
N GLY A 18 1.95 4.99 -16.75
CA GLY A 18 2.77 6.14 -17.15
C GLY A 18 3.82 6.55 -16.12
N LEU A 19 4.35 5.60 -15.35
CA LEU A 19 5.33 5.85 -14.29
C LEU A 19 6.66 5.15 -14.59
N ASN A 20 7.71 5.56 -13.87
CA ASN A 20 9.00 4.87 -13.90
C ASN A 20 8.89 3.47 -13.29
N SER A 21 9.78 2.56 -13.68
CA SER A 21 9.78 1.17 -13.18
C SER A 21 9.94 1.08 -11.65
N ASP A 22 10.54 2.08 -11.00
CA ASP A 22 10.73 2.14 -9.55
C ASP A 22 9.57 2.80 -8.79
N TRP A 23 8.43 3.07 -9.43
CA TRP A 23 7.32 3.85 -8.84
C TRP A 23 6.84 3.34 -7.47
N THR A 24 6.70 2.03 -7.27
CA THR A 24 6.28 1.50 -5.97
C THR A 24 7.34 1.66 -4.90
N TYR A 25 8.62 1.56 -5.27
CA TYR A 25 9.71 1.84 -4.35
C TYR A 25 9.65 3.30 -3.89
N GLN A 26 9.41 4.23 -4.83
CA GLN A 26 9.26 5.65 -4.52
C GLN A 26 8.06 5.90 -3.59
N ILE A 27 6.93 5.21 -3.75
CA ILE A 27 5.77 5.32 -2.84
C ILE A 27 6.15 4.87 -1.43
N ILE A 28 6.65 3.65 -1.27
CA ILE A 28 7.00 3.12 0.05
C ILE A 28 8.08 3.97 0.72
N LYS A 29 9.07 4.44 -0.03
CA LYS A 29 10.12 5.32 0.49
C LYS A 29 9.58 6.65 1.02
N GLN A 30 8.57 7.23 0.37
CA GLN A 30 8.05 8.55 0.72
C GLN A 30 6.98 8.49 1.83
N VAL A 31 6.05 7.53 1.76
CA VAL A 31 4.90 7.50 2.66
C VAL A 31 4.78 6.21 3.48
N GLY A 32 5.54 5.17 3.16
CA GLY A 32 5.38 3.83 3.72
C GLY A 32 4.20 3.09 3.10
N ASN A 33 3.94 1.89 3.58
CA ASN A 33 2.73 1.15 3.23
C ASN A 33 1.49 1.72 3.95
N TYR A 34 0.32 1.18 3.62
CA TYR A 34 -0.96 1.63 4.19
C TYR A 34 -0.98 1.62 5.73
N ALA A 35 -0.50 0.54 6.34
CA ALA A 35 -0.53 0.38 7.79
C ALA A 35 0.34 1.44 8.47
N GLU A 36 1.54 1.68 7.95
CA GLU A 36 2.47 2.71 8.43
C GLU A 36 1.87 4.11 8.30
N SER A 37 1.31 4.43 7.12
CA SER A 37 0.66 5.72 6.87
C SER A 37 -0.50 5.98 7.82
N PHE A 38 -1.37 5.00 8.06
CA PHE A 38 -2.50 5.19 8.96
C PHE A 38 -2.05 5.28 10.42
N GLU A 39 -1.13 4.41 10.89
CA GLU A 39 -0.68 4.48 12.30
C GLU A 39 -0.03 5.83 12.62
N ARG A 40 0.76 6.38 11.69
CA ARG A 40 1.45 7.66 11.88
C ARG A 40 0.49 8.86 11.93
N ASN A 41 -0.63 8.81 11.20
CA ASN A 41 -1.49 9.98 11.02
C ASN A 41 -2.75 9.96 11.88
N ILE A 42 -3.41 8.81 12.00
CA ILE A 42 -4.73 8.71 12.65
C ILE A 42 -4.87 7.50 13.60
N GLY A 43 -3.83 6.68 13.72
CA GLY A 43 -3.85 5.45 14.52
C GLY A 43 -3.93 5.71 16.03
N LEU A 44 -3.91 4.61 16.78
CA LEU A 44 -4.09 4.62 18.24
C LEU A 44 -3.04 5.46 18.98
N ASN A 45 -1.85 5.60 18.40
CA ASN A 45 -0.74 6.37 18.98
C ASN A 45 -0.73 7.85 18.54
N THR A 46 -1.82 8.33 17.94
CA THR A 46 -1.98 9.72 17.50
C THR A 46 -3.05 10.43 18.34
N PRO A 47 -3.11 11.77 18.34
CA PRO A 47 -4.19 12.50 19.02
C PRO A 47 -5.60 12.13 18.53
N ILE A 48 -5.73 11.58 17.31
CA ILE A 48 -7.00 11.13 16.74
C ILE A 48 -7.41 9.76 17.30
N GLY A 49 -6.44 8.87 17.54
CA GLY A 49 -6.67 7.65 18.31
C GLY A 49 -7.64 6.64 17.71
N ILE A 50 -7.76 6.55 16.37
CA ILE A 50 -8.73 5.67 15.71
C ILE A 50 -8.17 4.24 15.60
N ALA A 51 -8.94 3.27 16.07
CA ALA A 51 -8.69 1.86 15.80
C ALA A 51 -8.98 1.50 14.33
N ARG A 52 -8.29 0.51 13.76
CA ARG A 52 -8.43 0.09 12.35
C ARG A 52 -9.89 -0.09 11.91
N GLY A 53 -10.67 -0.89 12.66
CA GLY A 53 -12.07 -1.18 12.31
C GLY A 53 -12.22 -1.59 10.85
N VAL A 54 -13.14 -0.95 10.13
CA VAL A 54 -13.39 -1.19 8.70
C VAL A 54 -12.16 -0.96 7.82
N ASN A 55 -11.20 -0.12 8.25
CA ASN A 55 -9.97 0.15 7.52
C ASN A 55 -8.90 -0.95 7.68
N ALA A 56 -9.18 -2.02 8.42
CA ALA A 56 -8.30 -3.19 8.44
C ALA A 56 -8.26 -3.90 7.07
N LEU A 57 -7.26 -4.77 6.88
CA LEU A 57 -7.24 -5.66 5.72
C LEU A 57 -8.48 -6.55 5.70
N TRP A 58 -8.95 -6.91 4.51
CA TRP A 58 -10.09 -7.81 4.34
C TRP A 58 -9.90 -9.16 5.05
N THR A 59 -8.68 -9.69 5.10
CA THR A 59 -8.32 -10.91 5.84
C THR A 59 -8.31 -10.72 7.35
N GLN A 60 -8.39 -9.49 7.83
CA GLN A 60 -8.39 -9.09 9.24
C GLN A 60 -9.73 -8.46 9.65
N GLY A 61 -10.80 -8.73 8.89
CA GLY A 61 -12.16 -8.27 9.22
C GLY A 61 -12.49 -6.85 8.80
N GLY A 62 -11.63 -6.18 8.03
CA GLY A 62 -11.94 -4.89 7.40
C GLY A 62 -12.41 -5.03 5.95
N ILE A 63 -12.43 -3.92 5.23
CA ILE A 63 -12.86 -3.86 3.82
C ILE A 63 -11.73 -3.49 2.87
N LEU A 64 -10.50 -3.29 3.38
CA LEU A 64 -9.37 -2.93 2.53
C LEU A 64 -8.85 -4.16 1.77
N TYR A 65 -9.06 -4.14 0.46
CA TYR A 65 -8.59 -5.16 -0.47
C TYR A 65 -7.83 -4.49 -1.62
N SER A 66 -6.58 -4.91 -1.83
CA SER A 66 -5.84 -4.54 -3.05
C SER A 66 -6.10 -5.59 -4.12
N PRO A 67 -6.55 -5.20 -5.31
CA PRO A 67 -6.53 -6.09 -6.45
C PRO A 67 -5.13 -6.66 -6.70
N PRO A 68 -5.03 -7.90 -7.20
CA PRO A 68 -3.74 -8.52 -7.50
C PRO A 68 -3.06 -7.83 -8.69
N PHE A 69 -1.75 -7.63 -8.59
CA PHE A 69 -0.94 -7.01 -9.64
C PHE A 69 -0.49 -8.10 -10.62
N ARG A 70 -1.30 -8.34 -11.64
CA ARG A 70 -1.08 -9.40 -12.65
C ARG A 70 -0.48 -8.90 -13.94
#